data_AF-A0A2T7F9C1-F1
#
_entry.id   AF-A0A2T7F9C1-F1
#
_cell.length_a   1.000
_cell.length_b   1.000
_cell.length_c   1.000
_cell.angle_alpha   90.00
_cell.angle_beta   90.00
_cell.angle_gamma   90.00
#
_symmetry.space_group_name_H-M   'P 1'
#
loop_
_entity.id
_entity.type
_entity.pdbx_description
1 polymer ?
#
loop_
_entity_poly.entity_id
_entity_poly.type
_entity_poly.pdbx_seq_one_letter_code
_entity_poly.pdbx_strand_id
1 'polypeptide(L)'
;MAFVLACLAAMPPASAASGDGGLLHIPSAASLAHCPSSCGDVNISYPFGIGAGCFRQGFELTCNHATQPPELFLGNSTTQITSTYGSGFVEAPMFFNVTSGSD
;
A
#
# COMPACT_ATOMS: atom_id res chain seq x y z
N MET A 1 -52.49 -16.18 30.01
CA MET A 1 -51.63 -16.92 30.96
C MET A 1 -50.24 -16.98 30.34
N ALA A 2 -49.27 -16.35 30.99
CA ALA A 2 -47.90 -16.21 30.52
C ALA A 2 -47.13 -17.54 30.61
N PHE A 3 -46.23 -17.79 29.66
CA PHE A 3 -44.92 -18.35 29.98
C PHE A 3 -43.86 -17.61 29.16
N VAL A 4 -43.28 -16.66 29.87
CA VAL A 4 -42.07 -15.92 29.51
C VAL A 4 -40.87 -16.88 29.65
N LEU A 5 -39.83 -16.66 28.84
CA LEU A 5 -38.40 -16.98 29.08
C LEU A 5 -37.89 -18.43 28.88
N ALA A 6 -37.00 -18.58 27.90
CA ALA A 6 -35.59 -18.90 28.17
C ALA A 6 -34.70 -18.63 26.94
N CYS A 7 -34.06 -17.46 26.90
CA CYS A 7 -32.84 -17.28 26.11
C CYS A 7 -31.70 -17.97 26.85
N LEU A 8 -31.14 -19.05 26.32
CA LEU A 8 -29.78 -19.49 26.64
C LEU A 8 -29.01 -19.67 25.35
N ALA A 9 -28.14 -18.69 25.11
CA ALA A 9 -27.24 -18.60 23.98
C ALA A 9 -26.20 -19.72 24.02
N ALA A 10 -25.97 -20.34 22.86
CA ALA A 10 -24.68 -20.94 22.53
C ALA A 10 -24.26 -20.34 21.19
N MET A 11 -23.89 -19.06 21.20
CA MET A 11 -23.18 -18.46 20.07
C MET A 11 -21.78 -19.09 20.08
N PRO A 12 -21.32 -19.74 19.00
CA PRO A 12 -19.92 -20.12 18.89
C PRO A 12 -19.07 -18.86 19.03
N PRO A 13 -17.85 -18.94 19.61
CA PRO A 13 -16.97 -17.79 19.64
C PRO A 13 -16.81 -17.31 18.19
N ALA A 14 -17.30 -16.10 17.91
CA ALA A 14 -16.84 -15.37 16.77
C ALA A 14 -15.33 -15.28 16.95
N SER A 15 -14.59 -16.07 16.18
CA SER A 15 -13.16 -15.85 16.02
C SER A 15 -13.03 -14.37 15.74
N ALA A 16 -12.41 -13.63 16.65
CA ALA A 16 -12.09 -12.24 16.43
C ALA A 16 -11.39 -12.16 15.08
N ALA A 17 -12.03 -11.55 14.08
CA ALA A 17 -11.32 -11.07 12.92
C ALA A 17 -10.33 -10.04 13.48
N SER A 18 -9.09 -10.48 13.66
CA SER A 18 -8.02 -9.68 14.21
C SER A 18 -7.61 -8.67 13.14
N GLY A 19 -8.14 -7.45 13.26
CA GLY A 19 -7.62 -6.26 12.63
C GLY A 19 -8.51 -5.69 11.53
N ASP A 20 -9.53 -4.92 11.90
CA ASP A 20 -10.03 -3.85 11.04
C ASP A 20 -8.92 -2.80 10.93
N GLY A 21 -8.34 -2.68 9.74
CA GLY A 21 -7.28 -1.73 9.40
C GLY A 21 -7.80 -0.30 9.39
N GLY A 22 -8.20 0.22 10.56
CA GLY A 22 -8.55 1.61 10.73
C GLY A 22 -7.37 2.54 10.39
N LEU A 23 -7.68 3.79 10.04
CA LEU A 23 -6.71 4.83 9.63
C LEU A 23 -5.53 5.08 10.58
N LEU A 24 -5.55 4.54 11.80
CA LEU A 24 -4.50 4.71 12.82
C LEU A 24 -3.66 3.44 13.08
N HIS A 25 -3.89 2.35 12.34
CA HIS A 25 -3.06 1.15 12.50
C HIS A 25 -1.73 1.34 11.77
N ILE A 26 -0.65 1.52 12.54
CA ILE A 26 0.71 1.50 12.01
C ILE A 26 1.19 0.05 12.08
N PRO A 27 1.45 -0.61 10.94
CA PRO A 27 1.95 -1.97 10.94
C PRO A 27 3.36 -2.03 11.56
N SER A 28 3.63 -3.12 12.27
CA SER A 28 4.97 -3.41 12.79
C SER A 28 5.94 -3.84 11.68
N ALA A 29 7.24 -3.72 11.92
CA ALA A 29 8.26 -4.24 10.99
C ALA A 29 8.09 -5.74 10.73
N ALA A 30 7.73 -6.52 11.76
CA ALA A 30 7.46 -7.96 11.63
C ALA A 30 6.28 -8.24 10.70
N SER A 31 5.19 -7.47 10.81
CA SER A 31 4.03 -7.60 9.91
C SER A 31 4.32 -7.15 8.47
N LEU A 32 5.33 -6.33 8.23
CA LEU A 32 5.73 -5.90 6.88
C LEU A 32 6.83 -6.77 6.27
N ALA A 33 7.43 -7.71 7.01
CA ALA A 33 8.58 -8.49 6.53
C ALA A 33 8.28 -9.33 5.27
N HIS A 34 7.02 -9.67 5.02
CA HIS A 34 6.57 -10.35 3.80
C HIS A 34 6.43 -9.43 2.57
N CYS A 35 6.51 -8.11 2.75
CA CYS A 35 6.31 -7.13 1.68
C CYS A 35 7.59 -6.94 0.86
N PRO A 36 7.47 -6.71 -0.45
CA PRO A 36 8.62 -6.31 -1.26
C PRO A 36 9.26 -5.03 -0.71
N SER A 37 10.56 -5.09 -0.42
CA SER A 37 11.33 -3.94 0.08
C SER A 37 11.95 -3.09 -1.03
N SER A 38 11.90 -3.54 -2.28
CA SER A 38 12.41 -2.78 -3.43
C SER A 38 11.75 -3.20 -4.75
N CYS A 39 11.89 -2.33 -5.74
CA CYS A 39 11.59 -2.60 -7.15
C CYS A 39 12.68 -1.95 -7.99
N GLY A 40 13.44 -2.76 -8.74
CA GLY A 40 14.65 -2.29 -9.40
C GLY A 40 15.62 -1.68 -8.39
N ASP A 41 16.03 -0.44 -8.65
CA ASP A 41 16.97 0.30 -7.82
C ASP A 41 16.29 1.13 -6.71
N VAL A 42 14.96 1.08 -6.60
CA VAL A 42 14.18 1.90 -5.66
C VAL A 42 13.79 1.09 -4.43
N ASN A 43 14.23 1.53 -3.25
CA ASN A 43 13.77 0.97 -1.98
C ASN A 43 12.34 1.42 -1.68
N ILE A 44 11.54 0.55 -1.05
CA ILE A 44 10.14 0.78 -0.71
C ILE A 44 9.99 0.71 0.81
N SER A 45 9.34 1.73 1.37
CA SER A 45 9.07 1.85 2.79
C SER A 45 7.62 2.27 3.00
N TYR A 46 7.02 1.76 4.08
CA TYR A 46 5.69 2.21 4.53
C TYR A 46 5.70 3.75 4.71
N PRO A 47 4.69 4.49 4.24
CA PRO A 47 3.32 4.06 3.88
C PRO A 47 3.16 3.42 2.50
N PHE A 48 4.20 3.39 1.67
CA PHE A 48 4.13 2.83 0.32
C PHE A 48 4.42 1.34 0.31
N GLY A 49 3.86 0.63 -0.67
CA GLY A 49 4.04 -0.82 -0.78
C GLY A 49 3.35 -1.45 -1.97
N ILE A 50 3.77 -2.68 -2.28
CA ILE A 50 3.24 -3.50 -3.37
C ILE A 50 2.53 -4.70 -2.76
N GLY A 51 1.28 -4.92 -3.14
CA GLY A 51 0.49 -6.06 -2.67
C GLY A 51 -0.34 -5.78 -1.41
N ALA A 52 -1.30 -6.66 -1.16
CA ALA A 52 -2.28 -6.50 -0.08
C ALA A 52 -1.60 -6.43 1.29
N GLY A 53 -1.96 -5.43 2.10
CA GLY A 53 -1.42 -5.24 3.46
C GLY A 53 -0.04 -4.58 3.53
N CYS A 54 0.58 -4.24 2.40
CA CYS A 54 1.91 -3.64 2.36
C CYS A 54 1.91 -2.11 2.29
N PHE A 55 0.76 -1.50 2.07
CA PHE A 55 0.62 -0.05 1.89
C PHE A 55 -0.55 0.51 2.69
N ARG A 56 -0.46 1.81 3.00
CA ARG A 56 -1.60 2.58 3.46
C ARG A 56 -2.49 2.94 2.27
N GLN A 57 -3.81 2.95 2.45
CA GLN A 57 -4.75 3.32 1.39
C GLN A 57 -4.31 4.62 0.66
N GLY A 58 -4.19 4.55 -0.67
CA GLY A 58 -3.70 5.65 -1.51
C GLY A 58 -2.19 5.67 -1.78
N PHE A 59 -1.42 4.78 -1.17
CA PHE A 59 0.04 4.65 -1.31
C PHE A 59 0.45 3.34 -1.99
N GLU A 60 -0.47 2.71 -2.71
CA GLU A 60 -0.20 1.51 -3.50
C GLU A 60 0.85 1.80 -4.59
N LEU A 61 1.75 0.85 -4.80
CA LEU A 61 2.77 0.90 -5.84
C LEU A 61 2.62 -0.27 -6.80
N THR A 62 3.05 -0.08 -8.04
CA THR A 62 3.20 -1.13 -9.05
C THR A 62 4.65 -1.23 -9.48
N CYS A 63 5.17 -2.46 -9.56
CA CYS A 63 6.49 -2.73 -10.11
C CYS A 63 6.37 -3.32 -11.52
N ASN A 64 6.81 -2.57 -12.52
CA ASN A 64 6.83 -3.00 -13.91
C ASN A 64 8.08 -3.84 -14.18
N HIS A 65 7.88 -5.15 -14.38
CA HIS A 65 8.96 -6.10 -14.65
C HIS A 65 9.24 -6.29 -16.15
N ALA A 66 8.56 -5.55 -17.03
CA ALA A 66 8.82 -5.60 -18.48
C ALA A 66 10.09 -4.81 -18.87
N THR A 67 10.63 -3.99 -17.96
CA THR A 67 11.85 -3.21 -18.14
C THR A 67 13.00 -3.82 -17.33
N GLN A 68 14.23 -3.46 -17.69
CA GLN A 68 15.43 -3.88 -16.97
C GLN A 68 16.34 -2.67 -16.72
N PRO A 69 16.50 -2.21 -15.45
CA PRO A 69 15.87 -2.74 -14.24
C PRO A 69 14.33 -2.53 -14.20
N PRO A 70 13.59 -3.27 -13.34
CA PRO A 70 12.17 -3.03 -13.11
C PRO A 70 11.89 -1.60 -12.65
N GLU A 71 10.82 -0.99 -13.16
CA GLU A 71 10.45 0.39 -12.86
C GLU A 71 9.29 0.47 -11.86
N LEU A 72 9.39 1.42 -10.92
CA LEU A 72 8.39 1.63 -9.88
C LEU A 72 7.40 2.73 -10.27
N PHE A 73 6.11 2.48 -10.11
CA PHE A 73 5.02 3.42 -10.41
C PHE A 73 4.07 3.60 -9.23
N LEU A 74 3.46 4.77 -9.14
CA LEU A 74 2.38 5.05 -8.19
C LEU A 74 1.07 4.40 -8.66
N GLY A 75 0.59 3.39 -7.93
CA GLY A 75 -0.64 2.64 -8.25
C GLY A 75 -0.67 2.16 -9.69
N ASN A 76 -1.83 2.27 -10.34
CA ASN A 76 -2.00 2.01 -11.77
C ASN A 76 -1.99 3.34 -12.55
N SER A 77 -0.89 4.09 -12.43
CA SER A 77 -0.68 5.36 -13.15
C SER A 77 0.61 5.34 -13.97
N THR A 78 0.82 6.40 -14.74
CA THR A 78 2.06 6.64 -15.49
C THR A 78 3.12 7.37 -14.68
N THR A 79 2.86 7.67 -13.41
CA THR A 79 3.80 8.41 -12.54
C THR A 79 4.88 7.46 -12.05
N GLN A 80 6.05 7.53 -12.68
CA GLN A 80 7.25 6.81 -12.26
C GLN A 80 7.83 7.44 -10.99
N ILE A 81 8.22 6.58 -10.03
CA ILE A 81 8.92 6.97 -8.81
C ILE A 81 10.38 6.54 -8.94
N THR A 82 11.30 7.49 -8.80
CA THR A 82 12.75 7.23 -8.91
C THR A 82 13.42 7.07 -7.54
N SER A 83 12.86 7.66 -6.50
CA SER A 83 13.39 7.58 -5.12
C SER A 83 12.28 7.65 -4.09
N THR A 84 12.45 6.95 -2.96
CA THR A 84 11.63 7.12 -1.76
C THR A 84 12.49 7.56 -0.59
N TYR A 85 11.94 8.45 0.24
CA TYR A 85 12.60 8.98 1.42
C TYR A 85 11.89 8.50 2.68
N GLY A 86 12.64 8.19 3.74
CA GLY A 86 12.09 7.68 5.01
C GLY A 86 11.12 8.63 5.74
N SER A 87 11.03 9.88 5.30
CA SER A 87 10.04 10.88 5.76
C SER A 87 8.68 10.78 5.06
N GLY A 88 8.51 9.84 4.11
CA GLY A 88 7.26 9.63 3.39
C GLY A 88 7.12 10.42 2.09
N PHE A 89 8.21 11.03 1.60
CA PHE A 89 8.25 11.70 0.30
C PHE A 89 8.74 10.75 -0.79
N VAL A 90 8.27 10.99 -2.01
CA VAL A 90 8.72 10.28 -3.22
C VAL A 90 9.15 11.29 -4.27
N GLU A 91 10.16 10.92 -5.05
CA GLU A 91 10.62 11.71 -6.19
C GLU A 91 9.98 11.16 -7.46
N ALA A 92 9.25 12.03 -8.16
CA ALA A 92 8.63 11.72 -9.43
C ALA A 92 9.05 12.80 -10.46
N PRO A 93 9.90 12.47 -11.44
CA PRO A 93 10.32 13.43 -12.45
C PRO A 93 9.15 13.80 -13.36
N MET A 94 9.00 15.09 -13.64
CA MET A 94 8.05 15.59 -14.64
C MET A 94 8.78 15.82 -15.97
N PHE A 95 8.29 15.21 -17.04
CA PHE A 95 8.83 15.40 -18.38
C PHE A 95 7.85 16.25 -19.20
N PHE A 96 8.31 17.37 -19.75
CA PHE A 96 7.55 18.18 -20.70
C PHE A 96 8.37 18.38 -21.98
N ASN A 97 7.73 18.19 -23.14
CA ASN A 97 8.36 18.45 -24.43
C ASN A 97 8.23 19.93 -24.78
N VAL A 98 9.36 20.63 -24.85
CA VAL A 98 9.39 22.02 -25.34
C VAL A 98 9.62 22.01 -26.85
N THR A 99 8.66 22.50 -27.62
CA THR A 99 8.88 22.84 -29.03
C THR A 99 9.35 24.29 -29.06
N SER A 100 10.65 24.53 -29.26
CA SER A 100 11.15 25.89 -29.48
C SER A 100 10.71 26.34 -30.87
N GLY A 101 9.66 27.15 -30.95
CA GLY A 101 9.34 27.91 -32.15
C GLY A 101 10.43 28.97 -32.35
N SER A 102 11.16 28.89 -33.45
CA SER A 102 12.01 29.98 -33.92
C SER A 102 11.09 31.01 -34.59
N ASP A 103 10.74 32.08 -33.88
CA ASP A 103 10.30 33.35 -34.48
C ASP A 103 11.48 34.02 -35.22
#